data_AF-A0AA45MQU1-F1
#
_entry.id   AF-A0AA45MQU1-F1
#
_cell.length_a   1.000
_cell.length_b   1.000
_cell.length_c   1.000
_cell.angle_alpha   90.00
_cell.angle_beta   90.00
_cell.angle_gamma   90.00
#
_symmetry.space_group_name_H-M   'P 1'
#
loop_
_entity.id
_entity.type
_entity.pdbx_description
1 polymer ?
#
loop_
_entity_poly.entity_id
_entity_poly.type
_entity_poly.pdbx_seq_one_letter_code
_entity_poly.pdbx_strand_id
1 'polypeptide(L)'
;MDQHKLRSLVFEKTGVRIDIDDPVFALVALNEAVLAETVERHVALIDAASQELAQQARLAGGLAAQPGGVRKPVVLDATNEPAGADAPSAYAPAPASGPVRPIATQAAAITPRELRLLGAAAGVAVLSALLVLGGQAAFFKPGLTAEQSAALVQADKLNKAIQKLDPKVREQLQAELQK
;
A
#
# COMPACT_ATOMS: atom_id res chain seq x y z
N MET A 1 -8.80 12.45 -3.99
CA MET A 1 -8.64 12.37 -5.46
C MET A 1 -10.02 12.33 -6.11
N ASP A 2 -10.21 12.91 -7.30
CA ASP A 2 -11.49 12.91 -8.04
C ASP A 2 -11.75 11.53 -8.70
N GLN A 3 -12.97 10.99 -8.58
CA GLN A 3 -13.35 9.67 -9.10
C GLN A 3 -13.22 9.58 -10.62
N HIS A 4 -13.50 10.67 -11.35
CA HIS A 4 -13.33 10.69 -12.81
C HIS A 4 -11.87 10.56 -13.22
N LYS A 5 -10.96 11.14 -12.44
CA LYS A 5 -9.51 11.06 -12.67
C LYS A 5 -8.98 9.65 -12.42
N LEU A 6 -9.47 8.98 -11.38
CA LEU A 6 -9.16 7.58 -11.10
C LEU A 6 -9.63 6.66 -12.24
N ARG A 7 -10.84 6.87 -12.75
CA ARG A 7 -11.37 6.07 -13.86
C ARG A 7 -10.53 6.18 -15.12
N SER A 8 -10.09 7.39 -15.47
CA SER A 8 -9.17 7.61 -16.58
C SER A 8 -7.81 6.94 -16.36
N LEU A 9 -7.26 7.03 -15.14
CA LEU A 9 -6.00 6.38 -14.78
C LEU A 9 -6.06 4.86 -14.86
N VAL A 10 -7.16 4.26 -14.40
CA VAL A 10 -7.38 2.81 -14.50
C VAL A 10 -7.53 2.41 -15.96
N PHE A 11 -8.28 3.17 -16.76
CA PHE A 11 -8.41 2.91 -18.20
C PHE A 11 -7.07 3.04 -18.93
N GLU A 12 -6.27 4.07 -18.65
CA GLU A 12 -4.94 4.24 -19.27
C GLU A 12 -3.97 3.11 -18.90
N LYS A 13 -4.00 2.64 -17.64
CA LYS A 13 -3.07 1.60 -17.17
C LYS A 13 -3.49 0.19 -17.55
N THR A 14 -4.79 -0.08 -17.64
CA THR A 14 -5.31 -1.45 -17.85
C THR A 14 -5.97 -1.63 -19.21
N GLY A 15 -6.32 -0.54 -19.90
CA GLY A 15 -7.13 -0.56 -21.12
C GLY A 15 -8.60 -0.89 -20.88
N VAL A 16 -9.01 -1.15 -19.63
CA VAL A 16 -10.36 -1.60 -19.29
C VAL A 16 -11.21 -0.40 -18.88
N ARG A 17 -12.38 -0.26 -19.52
CA ARG A 17 -13.39 0.71 -19.09
C ARG A 17 -14.17 0.10 -17.93
N ILE A 18 -14.01 0.69 -16.75
CA ILE A 18 -14.64 0.23 -15.53
C ILE A 18 -15.69 1.27 -15.11
N ASP A 19 -16.92 0.80 -14.85
CA ASP A 19 -18.00 1.65 -14.35
C ASP A 19 -17.84 1.95 -12.86
N ILE A 20 -18.51 2.99 -12.38
CA ILE A 20 -18.39 3.45 -10.97
C ILE A 20 -18.94 2.41 -10.00
N ASP A 21 -19.98 1.68 -10.41
CA ASP A 21 -20.61 0.62 -9.62
C ASP A 21 -19.84 -0.72 -9.69
N ASP A 22 -18.73 -0.77 -10.43
CA ASP A 22 -17.93 -1.98 -10.55
C ASP A 22 -17.15 -2.23 -9.23
N PRO A 23 -17.20 -3.45 -8.67
CA PRO A 23 -16.45 -3.80 -7.46
C PRO A 23 -14.93 -3.58 -7.60
N VAL A 24 -14.36 -3.70 -8.79
CA VAL A 24 -12.93 -3.44 -9.04
C VAL A 24 -12.63 -1.95 -8.89
N PHE A 25 -13.51 -1.07 -9.38
CA PHE A 25 -13.34 0.37 -9.23
C PHE A 25 -13.43 0.79 -7.75
N ALA A 26 -14.37 0.21 -7.01
CA ALA A 26 -14.51 0.45 -5.58
C ALA A 26 -13.23 0.08 -4.80
N LEU A 27 -12.60 -1.06 -5.12
CA LEU A 27 -11.35 -1.48 -4.49
C LEU A 27 -10.18 -0.54 -4.81
N VAL A 28 -10.05 -0.11 -6.06
CA VAL A 28 -9.01 0.84 -6.46
C VAL A 28 -9.22 2.19 -5.78
N ALA A 29 -10.45 2.70 -5.76
CA ALA A 29 -10.80 3.95 -5.10
C ALA A 29 -10.56 3.89 -3.59
N LEU A 30 -10.89 2.77 -2.94
CA LEU A 30 -10.64 2.56 -1.51
C LEU A 30 -9.13 2.53 -1.21
N ASN A 31 -8.34 1.76 -1.98
CA ASN A 31 -6.90 1.71 -1.80
C ASN A 31 -6.26 3.10 -1.94
N GLU A 32 -6.68 3.86 -2.95
CA GLU A 32 -6.18 5.23 -3.18
C GLU A 32 -6.56 6.20 -2.05
N ALA A 33 -7.79 6.10 -1.53
CA ALA A 33 -8.21 6.91 -0.38
C ALA A 33 -7.40 6.58 0.88
N VAL A 34 -7.20 5.29 1.18
CA VAL A 34 -6.43 4.82 2.33
C VAL A 34 -4.95 5.19 2.20
N LEU A 35 -4.38 5.06 1.01
CA LEU A 35 -2.99 5.46 0.73
C LEU A 35 -2.81 6.96 0.95
N ALA A 36 -3.71 7.79 0.42
CA ALA A 36 -3.65 9.24 0.60
C ALA A 36 -3.69 9.62 2.10
N GLU A 37 -4.65 9.09 2.85
CA GLU A 37 -4.77 9.34 4.29
C GLU A 37 -3.53 8.87 5.07
N THR A 38 -2.97 7.73 4.70
CA THR A 38 -1.78 7.17 5.38
C THR A 38 -0.53 8.01 5.11
N VAL A 39 -0.35 8.49 3.88
CA VAL A 39 0.74 9.40 3.51
C VAL A 39 0.60 10.72 4.22
N GLU A 40 -0.61 11.32 4.26
CA GLU A 40 -0.87 12.55 4.99
C GLU A 40 -0.52 12.43 6.48
N ARG A 41 -0.93 11.32 7.13
CA ARG A 41 -0.55 11.04 8.52
C ARG A 41 0.96 10.90 8.70
N HIS A 42 1.65 10.21 7.79
CA HIS A 42 3.10 10.05 7.88
C HIS A 42 3.84 11.37 7.72
N VAL A 43 3.43 12.21 6.76
CA VAL A 43 4.00 13.54 6.57
C VAL A 43 3.81 14.38 7.83
N ALA A 44 2.59 14.39 8.39
CA ALA A 44 2.30 15.11 9.63
C ALA A 44 3.17 14.63 10.81
N LEU A 45 3.41 13.32 10.93
CA LEU A 45 4.29 12.76 11.96
C LEU A 45 5.76 13.15 11.75
N ILE A 46 6.23 13.13 10.50
CA ILE A 46 7.61 13.56 10.17
C ILE A 46 7.79 15.05 10.46
N ASP A 47 6.81 15.89 10.11
CA ASP A 47 6.86 17.32 10.38
C ASP A 47 6.89 17.60 11.88
N ALA A 48 6.08 16.90 12.67
CA ALA A 48 6.10 17.00 14.13
C ALA A 48 7.47 16.59 14.71
N ALA A 49 8.00 15.43 14.28
CA ALA A 49 9.31 14.96 14.73
C ALA A 49 10.45 15.91 14.32
N SER A 50 10.35 16.50 13.12
CA SER A 50 11.32 17.48 12.63
C SER A 50 11.29 18.77 13.44
N GLN A 51 10.11 19.23 13.84
CA GLN A 51 9.94 20.39 14.72
C GLN A 51 10.50 20.12 16.13
N GLU A 52 10.24 18.95 16.70
CA GLU A 52 10.82 18.54 17.99
C GLU A 52 12.34 18.49 17.92
N LEU A 53 12.90 17.88 16.87
CA LEU A 53 14.35 17.83 16.66
C LEU A 53 14.95 19.23 16.51
N ALA A 54 14.29 20.12 15.77
CA ALA A 54 14.73 21.51 15.62
C ALA A 54 14.67 22.28 16.95
N GLN A 55 13.67 22.03 17.79
CA GLN A 55 13.59 22.60 19.14
C GLN A 55 14.71 22.06 20.03
N GLN A 56 14.96 20.75 20.01
CA GLN A 56 16.06 20.12 20.75
C GLN A 56 17.42 20.67 20.31
N ALA A 57 17.64 20.86 19.00
CA ALA A 57 18.86 21.46 18.47
C ALA A 57 19.05 22.93 18.90
N ARG A 58 17.95 23.71 19.01
CA ARG A 58 17.99 25.07 19.57
C ARG A 58 18.30 25.06 21.08
N LEU A 59 17.68 24.17 21.84
CA LEU A 59 17.92 24.01 23.28
C LEU A 59 19.33 23.51 23.58
N ALA A 60 19.89 22.65 22.73
CA ALA A 60 21.27 22.17 22.80
C ALA A 60 22.30 23.22 22.33
N GLY A 61 21.87 24.44 21.98
CA GLY A 61 22.74 25.54 21.56
C GLY A 61 23.31 25.44 20.14
N GLY A 62 22.84 24.49 19.32
CA GLY A 62 23.35 24.24 17.97
C GLY A 62 22.76 25.13 16.86
N LEU A 63 21.61 25.78 17.11
CA LEU A 63 20.99 26.71 16.17
C LEU A 63 20.84 28.09 16.81
N ALA A 64 21.84 28.95 16.60
CA ALA A 64 21.76 30.36 16.96
C ALA A 64 20.58 31.02 16.21
N ALA A 65 19.66 31.61 16.96
CA ALA A 65 18.66 32.50 16.41
C ALA A 65 19.38 33.65 15.70
N GLN A 66 19.14 33.83 14.40
CA GLN A 66 19.57 35.02 13.68
C GLN A 66 18.37 35.96 13.56
N PRO A 67 18.14 36.89 14.51
CA PRO A 67 17.30 38.04 14.25
C PRO A 67 18.10 39.04 13.41
N GLY A 68 17.40 39.77 12.54
CA GLY A 68 17.98 40.65 11.53
C GLY A 68 19.09 41.57 12.07
N GLY A 69 20.28 41.42 11.51
CA GLY A 69 21.41 42.30 11.72
C GLY A 69 22.04 42.59 10.35
N VAL A 70 21.99 43.87 9.97
CA VAL A 70 22.58 44.46 8.77
C VAL A 70 23.92 43.80 8.41
N ARG A 71 23.96 43.03 7.32
CA ARG A 71 25.22 42.63 6.71
C ARG A 71 25.88 43.88 6.14
N LYS A 72 26.75 44.51 6.92
CA LYS A 72 27.69 45.51 6.40
C LYS A 72 28.66 44.73 5.48
N PRO A 73 28.78 45.09 4.19
CA PRO A 73 29.66 44.36 3.30
C PRO A 73 31.09 44.62 3.77
N VAL A 74 31.78 43.54 4.16
CA VAL A 74 33.23 43.57 4.34
C VAL A 74 33.82 43.69 2.94
N VAL A 75 34.33 44.88 2.62
CA VAL A 75 35.19 45.07 1.45
C VAL A 75 36.49 44.33 1.77
N LEU A 76 36.70 43.20 1.10
CA LEU A 76 37.99 42.52 1.10
C LEU A 76 38.94 43.31 0.18
N ASP A 77 39.88 44.02 0.79
CA ASP A 77 41.02 44.61 0.07
C ASP A 77 42.03 43.50 -0.28
N ALA A 78 42.62 43.60 -1.47
CA ALA A 78 43.30 42.54 -2.20
C ALA A 78 44.75 42.28 -1.74
N THR A 79 45.05 42.40 -0.45
CA THR A 79 46.41 42.22 0.09
C THR A 79 46.55 41.14 1.16
N ASN A 80 45.48 40.46 1.54
CA ASN A 80 45.50 39.21 2.32
C ASN A 80 46.46 39.20 3.53
N GLU A 81 46.52 40.29 4.31
CA GLU A 81 47.15 40.31 5.63
C GLU A 81 46.16 40.79 6.70
N PRO A 82 45.93 40.00 7.77
CA PRO A 82 45.14 40.48 8.90
C PRO A 82 45.99 41.45 9.74
N ALA A 83 45.63 42.73 9.68
CA ALA A 83 46.08 43.73 10.65
C ALA A 83 45.72 43.25 12.06
N GLY A 84 46.75 43.13 12.91
CA GLY A 84 46.64 42.56 14.24
C GLY A 84 45.60 43.26 15.11
N ALA A 85 44.79 42.44 15.78
CA ALA A 85 44.04 42.82 16.96
C ALA A 85 43.98 41.59 17.89
N ASP A 86 44.54 41.79 19.07
CA ASP A 86 44.71 40.87 20.20
C ASP A 86 43.57 39.85 20.40
N ALA A 87 43.93 38.56 20.41
CA ALA A 87 43.08 37.49 20.91
C ALA A 87 43.65 36.99 22.25
N PRO A 88 42.91 37.04 23.38
CA PRO A 88 43.31 36.31 24.56
C PRO A 88 43.04 34.81 24.34
N SER A 89 44.11 34.04 24.27
CA SER A 89 44.10 32.58 24.27
C SER A 89 43.53 32.05 25.59
N ALA A 90 42.28 31.61 25.58
CA ALA A 90 41.69 30.83 26.66
C ALA A 90 40.92 29.64 26.08
N TYR A 91 41.65 28.69 25.48
CA TYR A 91 41.11 27.36 25.23
C TYR A 91 41.30 26.52 26.49
N ALA A 92 40.23 26.37 27.28
CA ALA A 92 40.20 25.41 28.37
C ALA A 92 39.74 24.05 27.80
N PRO A 93 40.53 22.97 27.89
CA PRO A 93 40.06 21.65 27.47
C PRO A 93 38.90 21.21 28.37
N ALA A 94 37.81 20.75 27.76
CA ALA A 94 36.68 20.17 28.47
C ALA A 94 37.16 18.99 29.36
N PRO A 95 36.65 18.83 30.59
CA PRO A 95 37.05 17.73 31.46
C PRO A 95 36.71 16.39 30.80
N ALA A 96 37.64 15.44 30.91
CA ALA A 96 37.51 14.10 30.35
C ALA A 96 36.17 13.49 30.78
N SER A 97 35.30 13.23 29.80
CA SER A 97 34.06 12.51 30.00
C SER A 97 34.40 11.14 30.59
N GLY A 98 33.83 10.83 31.75
CA GLY A 98 34.05 9.57 32.45
C GLY A 98 33.64 8.34 31.63
N PRO A 99 33.77 7.11 32.18
CA PRO A 99 33.53 5.88 31.44
C PRO A 99 32.15 5.89 30.78
N VAL A 100 32.15 5.93 29.45
CA VAL A 100 30.94 5.88 28.63
C VAL A 100 30.31 4.51 28.86
N ARG A 101 29.12 4.50 29.46
CA ARG A 101 28.35 3.26 29.64
C ARG A 101 28.02 2.68 28.26
N PRO A 102 28.24 1.38 28.03
CA PRO A 102 27.85 0.76 26.78
C PRO A 102 26.33 0.87 26.60
N ILE A 103 25.90 1.35 25.42
CA ILE A 103 24.51 1.33 25.02
C ILE A 103 24.14 -0.14 24.77
N ALA A 104 23.15 -0.66 25.50
CA ALA A 104 22.66 -2.01 25.29
C ALA A 104 22.01 -2.10 23.89
N THR A 105 22.71 -2.70 22.93
CA THR A 105 22.28 -2.86 21.54
C THR A 105 21.39 -4.09 21.31
N GLN A 106 20.99 -4.80 22.36
CA GLN A 106 20.10 -5.95 22.22
C GLN A 106 18.64 -5.53 22.44
N ALA A 107 17.97 -5.18 21.34
CA ALA A 107 16.51 -5.18 21.31
C ALA A 107 16.02 -6.63 21.31
N ALA A 108 15.07 -6.96 22.20
CA ALA A 108 14.42 -8.27 22.19
C ALA A 108 13.77 -8.50 20.81
N ALA A 109 14.02 -9.65 20.20
CA ALA A 109 13.66 -9.92 18.81
C ALA A 109 12.14 -9.83 18.53
N ILE A 110 11.30 -10.02 19.56
CA ILE A 110 9.83 -9.88 19.47
C ILE A 110 9.30 -9.35 20.80
N THR A 111 8.57 -8.25 20.76
CA THR A 111 7.91 -7.69 21.95
C THR A 111 6.54 -8.33 22.20
N PRO A 112 6.04 -8.40 23.45
CA PRO A 112 4.69 -8.93 23.73
C PRO A 112 3.58 -8.10 23.07
N ARG A 113 3.85 -6.83 22.75
CA ARG A 113 2.94 -5.98 21.97
C ARG A 113 2.87 -6.44 20.52
N GLU A 114 4.00 -6.77 19.90
CA GLU A 114 4.05 -7.33 18.54
C GLU A 114 3.32 -8.67 18.44
N LEU A 115 3.45 -9.55 19.44
CA LEU A 115 2.69 -10.81 19.47
C LEU A 115 1.18 -10.58 19.49
N ARG A 116 0.70 -9.58 20.26
CA ARG A 116 -0.72 -9.22 20.28
C ARG A 116 -1.18 -8.63 18.95
N LEU A 117 -0.36 -7.77 18.34
CA LEU A 117 -0.66 -7.18 17.03
C LEU A 117 -0.68 -8.24 15.92
N LEU A 118 0.28 -9.18 15.93
CA LEU A 118 0.36 -10.28 14.99
C LEU A 118 -0.81 -11.24 15.15
N GLY A 119 -1.18 -11.57 16.40
CA GLY A 119 -2.37 -12.36 16.69
C GLY A 119 -3.68 -11.68 16.23
N ALA A 120 -3.81 -10.36 16.46
CA ALA A 120 -4.95 -9.59 16.00
C ALA A 120 -5.03 -9.55 14.46
N ALA A 121 -3.90 -9.28 13.80
CA ALA A 121 -3.81 -9.25 12.34
C ALA A 121 -4.14 -10.62 11.72
N ALA A 122 -3.61 -11.71 12.28
CA ALA A 122 -3.94 -13.07 11.86
C ALA A 122 -5.43 -13.37 12.05
N GLY A 123 -6.02 -12.95 13.17
CA GLY A 123 -7.45 -13.11 13.43
C GLY A 123 -8.33 -12.39 12.41
N VAL A 124 -8.02 -11.13 12.10
CA VAL A 124 -8.73 -10.35 11.07
C VAL A 124 -8.58 -11.00 9.69
N ALA A 125 -7.38 -11.46 9.34
CA ALA A 125 -7.12 -12.14 8.08
C ALA A 125 -7.99 -13.41 7.94
N VAL A 126 -8.04 -14.26 8.96
CA VAL A 126 -8.87 -15.48 8.95
C VAL A 126 -10.36 -15.14 8.85
N LEU A 127 -10.86 -14.18 9.65
CA LEU A 127 -12.26 -13.77 9.60
C LEU A 127 -12.66 -13.22 8.22
N SER A 128 -11.80 -12.40 7.62
CA SER A 128 -12.04 -11.87 6.28
C SER A 128 -12.06 -12.96 5.21
N ALA A 129 -11.15 -13.94 5.28
CA ALA A 129 -11.14 -15.08 4.38
C ALA A 129 -12.43 -15.92 4.50
N LEU A 130 -12.91 -16.15 5.73
CA LEU A 130 -14.17 -16.86 5.98
C LEU A 130 -15.38 -16.10 5.46
N LEU A 131 -15.41 -14.77 5.58
CA LEU A 131 -16.47 -13.94 5.01
C LEU A 131 -16.48 -13.98 3.49
N VAL A 132 -15.31 -13.93 2.84
CA VAL A 132 -15.21 -14.01 1.38
C VAL A 132 -15.64 -15.38 0.88
N LEU A 133 -15.14 -16.46 1.49
CA LEU A 133 -15.53 -17.83 1.11
C LEU A 133 -17.00 -18.10 1.41
N GLY A 134 -17.51 -17.65 2.56
CA GLY A 134 -18.92 -17.76 2.92
C GLY A 134 -19.82 -16.95 2.00
N GLY A 135 -19.41 -15.73 1.63
CA GLY A 135 -20.08 -14.91 0.64
C GLY A 135 -20.11 -15.58 -0.72
N GLN A 136 -18.97 -16.06 -1.21
CA GLN A 136 -18.91 -16.82 -2.47
C GLN A 136 -19.84 -18.03 -2.42
N ALA A 137 -19.83 -18.82 -1.34
CA ALA A 137 -20.72 -19.99 -1.21
C ALA A 137 -22.21 -19.61 -1.13
N ALA A 138 -22.56 -18.45 -0.55
CA ALA A 138 -23.94 -17.97 -0.48
C ALA A 138 -24.46 -17.43 -1.83
N PHE A 139 -23.58 -16.86 -2.67
CA PHE A 139 -23.94 -16.29 -3.97
C PHE A 139 -23.69 -17.22 -5.16
N PHE A 140 -22.74 -18.16 -5.06
CA PHE A 140 -22.59 -19.25 -6.02
C PHE A 140 -23.66 -20.31 -5.76
N LYS A 141 -24.71 -20.29 -6.57
CA LYS A 141 -25.59 -21.44 -6.72
C LYS A 141 -24.88 -22.44 -7.65
N PRO A 142 -24.44 -23.62 -7.18
CA PRO A 142 -24.00 -24.68 -8.08
C PRO A 142 -25.25 -25.18 -8.81
N GLY A 143 -25.46 -24.69 -10.01
CA GLY A 143 -26.58 -25.04 -10.85
C GLY A 143 -26.17 -24.91 -12.31
N LEU A 144 -26.67 -25.83 -13.13
CA LEU A 144 -26.52 -25.72 -14.58
C LEU A 144 -27.04 -24.34 -15.01
N THR A 145 -26.25 -23.63 -15.82
CA THR A 145 -26.71 -22.37 -16.40
C THR A 145 -28.01 -22.62 -17.17
N ALA A 146 -28.84 -21.60 -17.34
CA ALA A 146 -30.10 -21.74 -18.08
C ALA A 146 -29.88 -22.31 -19.50
N GLU A 147 -28.71 -22.03 -20.08
CA GLU A 147 -28.29 -22.56 -21.37
C GLU A 147 -27.90 -24.05 -21.30
N GLN A 148 -27.19 -24.47 -20.26
CA GLN A 148 -26.85 -25.89 -20.05
C GLN A 148 -28.09 -26.74 -19.72
N SER A 149 -29.05 -26.21 -18.96
CA SER A 149 -30.29 -26.93 -18.68
C SER A 149 -31.16 -27.06 -19.94
N ALA A 150 -31.20 -26.03 -20.79
CA ALA A 150 -31.84 -26.09 -22.10
C ALA A 150 -31.17 -27.11 -23.04
N ALA A 151 -29.83 -27.15 -23.05
CA ALA A 151 -29.06 -28.10 -23.83
C ALA A 151 -29.34 -29.56 -23.41
N LEU A 152 -29.45 -29.83 -22.10
CA LEU A 152 -29.82 -31.16 -21.59
C LEU A 152 -31.23 -31.58 -22.03
N VAL A 153 -32.22 -30.68 -21.95
CA VAL A 153 -33.59 -30.97 -22.40
C VAL A 153 -33.63 -31.23 -23.91
N GLN A 154 -32.84 -30.51 -24.70
CA GLN A 154 -32.75 -30.72 -26.15
C GLN A 154 -32.05 -32.05 -26.48
N ALA A 155 -31.00 -32.40 -25.75
CA ALA A 155 -30.31 -33.69 -25.87
C ALA A 155 -31.25 -34.86 -25.55
N ASP A 156 -32.08 -34.76 -24.50
CA ASP A 156 -33.07 -35.79 -24.17
C ASP A 156 -34.14 -35.96 -25.26
N LYS A 157 -34.59 -34.86 -25.86
CA LYS A 157 -35.54 -34.90 -26.99
C LYS A 157 -34.92 -35.58 -28.22
N LEU A 158 -33.67 -35.23 -28.55
CA LEU A 158 -32.91 -35.84 -29.64
C LEU A 158 -32.71 -37.34 -29.39
N ASN A 159 -32.33 -37.74 -28.18
CA ASN A 159 -32.12 -39.14 -27.83
C ASN A 159 -33.42 -39.95 -27.96
N LYS A 160 -34.56 -39.42 -27.49
CA LYS A 160 -35.88 -40.02 -27.69
C LYS A 160 -36.29 -40.10 -29.16
N ALA A 161 -35.96 -39.09 -29.96
CA ALA A 161 -36.19 -39.12 -31.39
C ALA A 161 -35.37 -40.24 -32.04
N ILE A 162 -34.06 -40.31 -31.78
CA ILE A 162 -33.15 -41.36 -32.29
C ILE A 162 -33.66 -42.77 -31.94
N GLN A 163 -34.16 -42.98 -30.73
CA GLN A 163 -34.75 -44.26 -30.31
C GLN A 163 -36.06 -44.63 -31.04
N LYS A 164 -36.71 -43.68 -31.71
CA LYS A 164 -37.90 -43.92 -32.55
C LYS A 164 -37.56 -44.10 -34.03
N LEU A 165 -36.35 -43.78 -34.48
CA LEU A 165 -35.92 -44.04 -35.87
C LEU A 165 -35.75 -45.54 -36.13
N ASP A 166 -35.84 -45.95 -37.39
CA ASP A 166 -35.57 -47.34 -37.80
C ASP A 166 -34.12 -47.76 -37.47
N PRO A 167 -33.87 -49.05 -37.14
CA PRO A 167 -32.57 -49.52 -36.68
C PRO A 167 -31.46 -49.31 -37.72
N LYS A 168 -31.75 -49.47 -39.02
CA LYS A 168 -30.80 -49.17 -40.12
C LYS A 168 -30.34 -47.71 -40.14
N VAL A 169 -31.25 -46.78 -39.84
CA VAL A 169 -30.93 -45.35 -39.82
C VAL A 169 -30.12 -44.99 -38.57
N ARG A 170 -30.36 -45.65 -37.44
CA ARG A 170 -29.55 -45.48 -36.23
C ARG A 170 -28.10 -45.92 -36.42
N GLU A 171 -27.88 -47.05 -37.09
CA GLU A 171 -26.54 -47.55 -37.41
C GLU A 171 -25.77 -46.59 -38.31
N GLN A 172 -26.42 -46.04 -39.34
CA GLN A 172 -25.82 -45.01 -40.20
C GLN A 172 -25.49 -43.72 -39.44
N LEU A 173 -26.38 -43.27 -38.55
CA LEU A 173 -26.16 -42.08 -37.74
C LEU A 173 -25.00 -42.26 -36.74
N GLN A 174 -24.88 -43.44 -36.13
CA GLN A 174 -23.76 -43.76 -35.24
C GLN A 174 -22.44 -43.87 -36.01
N ALA A 175 -22.46 -44.42 -37.24
CA ALA A 175 -21.30 -44.48 -38.10
C ALA A 175 -20.82 -43.09 -38.57
N GLU A 176 -21.73 -42.14 -38.81
CA GLU A 176 -21.35 -40.75 -39.12
C GLU A 176 -20.88 -39.96 -37.89
N LEU A 177 -21.45 -40.18 -36.70
CA LEU A 177 -21.03 -39.51 -35.46
C LEU A 177 -19.64 -39.96 -34.96
N GLN A 178 -19.20 -41.17 -35.36
CA GLN A 178 -17.87 -41.70 -35.03
C GLN A 178 -16.77 -41.30 -36.02
N LYS A 179 -17.13 -40.52 -37.06
CA LYS A 179 -16.24 -40.09 -38.13
C LYS A 179 -15.71 -38.67 -37.88
#